data_AF-K0KHK6-F1
#
_entry.id   AF-K0KHK6-F1
#
_cell.length_a   1.000
_cell.length_b   1.000
_cell.length_c   1.000
_cell.angle_alpha   90.00
_cell.angle_beta   90.00
_cell.angle_gamma   90.00
#
_symmetry.space_group_name_H-M   'P 1'
#
loop_
_entity.id
_entity.type
_entity.pdbx_description
1 polymer ?
#
loop_
_entity_poly.entity_id
_entity_poly.type
_entity_poly.pdbx_seq_one_letter_code
_entity_poly.pdbx_strand_id
1 'polypeptide(L)'
;MDEITSGLNNLKVTRTEVEKCYPGCSNSYADVYGDLVLDETDGFCERLTFNDLIKKQKVNFETCCAICHDELENDSKLIVLPCQHYYHFECIDEYRVFQRRVYSYDRSLKCPLCQLDLVKHYIFYTTKSLYPKTNKFYNSE
;
A
#
# COMPACT_ATOMS: atom_id res chain seq x y z
N MET A 1 -2.05 -25.68 -26.25
CA MET A 1 -2.86 -24.45 -26.16
C MET A 1 -3.35 -24.40 -24.72
N ASP A 2 -2.73 -23.67 -23.79
CA ASP A 2 -2.01 -22.40 -23.96
C ASP A 2 -0.82 -22.24 -23.02
N GLU A 3 0.32 -21.90 -23.63
CA GLU A 3 1.56 -21.43 -23.00
C GLU A 3 1.42 -19.95 -22.60
N ILE A 4 0.58 -19.61 -21.62
CA ILE A 4 0.42 -18.20 -21.18
C ILE A 4 0.85 -17.97 -19.72
N THR A 5 1.04 -19.02 -18.91
CA THR A 5 1.35 -18.87 -17.48
C THR A 5 2.84 -18.62 -17.16
N SER A 6 3.76 -18.65 -18.14
CA SER A 6 5.20 -18.53 -17.87
C SER A 6 5.76 -17.09 -17.91
N GLY A 7 4.99 -16.11 -18.41
CA GLY A 7 5.51 -14.75 -18.66
C GLY A 7 5.33 -13.72 -17.52
N LEU A 8 4.39 -13.92 -16.60
CA LEU A 8 4.01 -12.91 -15.60
C LEU A 8 4.71 -13.06 -14.23
N ASN A 9 5.34 -14.21 -13.97
CA ASN A 9 5.94 -14.52 -12.66
C ASN A 9 7.23 -13.75 -12.35
N ASN A 10 7.77 -12.97 -13.30
CA ASN A 10 8.98 -12.17 -13.12
C ASN A 10 8.78 -10.68 -13.46
N LEU A 11 7.53 -10.19 -13.55
CA LEU A 11 7.31 -8.77 -13.77
C LEU A 11 7.74 -7.99 -12.52
N LYS A 12 8.84 -7.24 -12.65
CA LYS A 12 9.24 -6.22 -11.69
C LYS A 12 8.17 -5.12 -11.75
N VAL A 13 7.61 -4.74 -10.61
CA VAL A 13 6.65 -3.62 -10.54
C VAL A 13 7.31 -2.45 -9.86
N THR A 14 7.45 -1.35 -10.59
CA THR A 14 8.09 -0.10 -10.14
C THR A 14 7.05 1.01 -9.99
N ARG A 15 7.42 2.07 -9.26
CA ARG A 15 6.57 3.26 -9.14
C ARG A 15 6.32 3.88 -10.51
N THR A 16 7.37 4.02 -11.30
CA THR A 16 7.32 4.56 -12.65
C THR A 16 6.32 3.81 -13.55
N GLU A 17 6.24 2.48 -13.47
CA GLU A 17 5.28 1.70 -14.26
C GLU A 17 3.83 1.94 -13.84
N VAL A 18 3.57 1.98 -12.53
CA VAL A 18 2.23 2.27 -11.98
C VAL A 18 1.76 3.67 -12.41
N GLU A 19 2.62 4.67 -12.28
CA GLU A 19 2.30 6.06 -12.61
C GLU A 19 2.10 6.27 -14.13
N LYS A 20 2.84 5.56 -14.98
CA LYS A 20 2.65 5.58 -16.44
C LYS A 20 1.31 5.00 -16.88
N CYS A 21 0.82 3.96 -16.22
CA CYS A 21 -0.46 3.35 -16.56
C CYS A 21 -1.67 4.19 -16.13
N TYR A 22 -1.52 4.96 -15.05
CA TYR A 22 -2.60 5.77 -14.49
C TYR A 22 -2.15 7.23 -14.30
N PRO A 23 -1.88 7.95 -15.42
CA PRO A 23 -1.51 9.36 -15.37
C PRO A 23 -2.73 10.20 -14.95
N GLY A 24 -2.52 11.19 -14.07
CA GLY A 24 -3.57 12.11 -13.63
C GLY A 24 -4.18 11.80 -12.25
N CYS A 25 -5.30 12.44 -11.94
CA CYS A 25 -5.91 12.36 -10.61
C CYS A 25 -6.83 11.14 -10.46
N SER A 26 -6.64 10.39 -9.37
CA SER A 26 -7.28 9.12 -9.04
C SER A 26 -8.67 9.25 -8.40
N ASN A 27 -9.33 10.41 -8.49
CA ASN A 27 -10.57 10.67 -7.71
C ASN A 27 -11.69 9.66 -7.94
N SER A 28 -12.00 9.33 -9.21
CA SER A 28 -13.04 8.34 -9.52
C SER A 28 -12.67 6.95 -9.00
N TYR A 29 -11.38 6.65 -8.98
CA TYR A 29 -10.85 5.39 -8.48
C TYR A 29 -10.85 5.33 -6.95
N ALA A 30 -10.55 6.43 -6.27
CA ALA A 30 -10.51 6.49 -4.81
C ALA A 30 -11.88 6.23 -4.19
N ASP A 31 -12.96 6.68 -4.82
CA ASP A 31 -14.33 6.41 -4.36
C ASP A 31 -14.73 4.93 -4.49
N VAL A 32 -14.20 4.24 -5.50
CA VAL A 32 -14.56 2.85 -5.81
C VAL A 32 -13.66 1.87 -5.07
N TYR A 33 -12.36 2.15 -5.04
CA TYR A 33 -11.33 1.20 -4.60
C TYR A 33 -10.65 1.61 -3.30
N GLY A 34 -10.84 2.84 -2.81
CA GLY A 34 -10.17 3.33 -1.61
C GLY A 34 -10.45 2.47 -0.38
N ASP A 35 -11.66 1.92 -0.27
CA ASP A 35 -12.02 1.01 0.81
C ASP A 35 -11.31 -0.35 0.70
N LEU A 36 -11.18 -0.86 -0.53
CA LEU A 36 -10.58 -2.16 -0.85
C LEU A 36 -9.06 -2.22 -0.60
N VAL A 37 -8.36 -1.08 -0.72
CA VAL A 37 -6.90 -1.01 -0.51
C VAL A 37 -6.49 -1.51 0.87
N LEU A 38 -7.30 -1.22 1.89
CA LEU A 38 -7.05 -1.60 3.28
C LEU A 38 -7.88 -2.81 3.72
N ASP A 39 -8.63 -3.46 2.83
CA ASP A 39 -9.47 -4.60 3.20
C ASP A 39 -8.64 -5.77 3.77
N GLU A 40 -9.19 -6.53 4.72
CA GLU A 40 -8.47 -7.65 5.36
C GLU A 40 -8.33 -8.88 4.46
N THR A 41 -9.29 -9.10 3.56
CA THR A 41 -9.36 -10.28 2.70
C THR A 41 -8.74 -10.04 1.33
N ASP A 42 -8.99 -8.87 0.76
CA ASP A 42 -8.62 -8.52 -0.61
C ASP A 42 -7.59 -7.38 -0.69
N GLY A 43 -7.17 -6.84 0.46
CA GLY A 43 -6.19 -5.75 0.53
C GLY A 43 -4.77 -6.20 0.20
N PHE A 44 -4.00 -5.31 -0.42
CA PHE A 44 -2.59 -5.55 -0.77
C PHE A 44 -1.61 -5.16 0.33
N CYS A 45 -2.09 -4.60 1.43
CA CYS A 45 -1.26 -4.21 2.55
C CYS A 45 -1.17 -5.37 3.54
N GLU A 46 0.04 -5.62 4.06
CA GLU A 46 0.24 -6.67 5.04
C GLU A 46 -0.20 -6.19 6.42
N ARG A 47 -0.88 -7.05 7.18
CA ARG A 47 -1.29 -6.77 8.57
C ARG A 47 -0.52 -7.67 9.53
N LEU A 48 0.06 -7.07 10.57
CA LEU A 48 0.87 -7.77 11.55
C LEU A 48 1.00 -6.95 12.84
N THR A 49 1.50 -7.58 13.90
CA THR A 49 1.88 -6.86 15.12
C THR A 49 3.28 -6.27 14.99
N PHE A 50 3.61 -5.22 15.75
CA PHE A 50 4.97 -4.68 15.75
C PHE A 50 6.03 -5.73 16.13
N ASN A 51 5.73 -6.60 17.09
CA ASN A 51 6.61 -7.71 17.45
C ASN A 51 6.87 -8.65 16.26
N ASP A 52 5.85 -8.94 15.46
CA ASP A 52 6.04 -9.78 14.26
C ASP A 52 6.80 -9.04 13.15
N LEU A 53 6.66 -7.71 13.06
CA LEU A 53 7.49 -6.89 12.18
C LEU A 53 8.97 -6.99 12.55
N ILE A 54 9.27 -6.85 13.85
CA ILE A 54 10.63 -6.94 14.39
C ILE A 54 11.23 -8.32 14.13
N LYS A 55 10.45 -9.39 14.32
CA LYS A 55 10.92 -10.76 13.99
C LYS A 55 11.20 -10.93 12.50
N LYS A 56 10.44 -10.25 11.63
CA LYS A 56 10.55 -10.33 10.17
C LYS A 56 11.70 -9.49 9.61
N GLN A 57 11.92 -8.29 10.15
CA GLN A 57 12.94 -7.35 9.68
C GLN A 57 14.21 -7.42 10.55
N LYS A 58 15.37 -7.72 9.95
CA LYS A 58 16.63 -7.91 10.68
C LYS A 58 17.41 -6.62 10.99
N VAL A 59 16.90 -5.42 10.64
CA VAL A 59 17.65 -4.15 10.71
C VAL A 59 16.71 -2.97 11.03
N ASN A 60 17.25 -1.93 11.69
CA ASN A 60 16.65 -0.62 12.07
C ASN A 60 15.19 -0.39 11.65
N PHE A 61 14.30 -0.48 12.63
CA PHE A 61 12.90 -0.08 12.52
C PHE A 61 12.68 1.25 13.23
N GLU A 62 11.81 2.08 12.65
CA GLU A 62 11.24 3.23 13.35
C GLU A 62 10.36 2.70 14.48
N THR A 63 10.54 3.25 15.67
CA THR A 63 9.78 2.84 16.86
C THR A 63 8.51 3.68 17.06
N CYS A 64 8.23 4.63 16.18
CA CYS A 64 7.07 5.51 16.27
C CYS A 64 6.25 5.48 14.99
N CYS A 65 4.93 5.64 15.11
CA CYS A 65 4.05 5.79 13.96
C CYS A 65 4.20 7.19 13.34
N ALA A 66 4.53 7.30 12.06
CA ALA A 66 4.70 8.59 11.39
C ALA A 66 3.38 9.38 11.13
N ILE A 67 2.23 8.91 11.63
CA ILE A 67 0.94 9.64 11.57
C ILE A 67 0.63 10.28 12.92
N CYS A 68 0.56 9.49 14.00
CA CYS A 68 0.25 10.02 15.34
C CYS A 68 1.49 10.43 16.14
N HIS A 69 2.68 9.99 15.72
CA HIS A 69 3.96 10.16 16.42
C HIS A 69 4.08 9.42 17.75
N ASP A 70 3.12 8.54 18.08
CA ASP A 70 3.21 7.68 19.26
C ASP A 70 4.11 6.46 19.00
N GLU A 71 4.60 5.87 20.10
CA GLU A 71 5.39 4.64 20.09
C GLU A 71 4.59 3.45 19.55
N LEU A 72 5.29 2.55 18.85
CA LEU A 72 4.78 1.26 18.41
C LEU A 72 5.09 0.23 19.50
N GLU A 73 4.06 -0.19 20.23
CA GLU A 73 4.17 -1.27 21.23
C GLU A 73 4.15 -2.65 20.56
N ASN A 74 4.66 -3.68 21.24
CA ASN A 74 4.80 -5.03 20.66
C ASN A 74 3.50 -5.60 20.06
N ASP A 75 2.35 -5.31 20.65
CA ASP A 75 1.02 -5.76 20.23
C ASP A 75 0.29 -4.73 19.34
N SER A 76 0.92 -3.60 19.03
CA SER A 76 0.38 -2.59 18.13
C SER A 76 0.04 -3.22 16.79
N LYS A 77 -1.23 -3.07 16.38
CA LYS A 77 -1.74 -3.56 15.10
C LYS A 77 -1.25 -2.65 14.00
N LEU A 78 -0.38 -3.17 13.15
CA LEU A 78 0.21 -2.42 12.06
C LEU A 78 -0.39 -2.81 10.73
N ILE A 79 -0.36 -1.85 9.83
CA ILE A 79 -0.41 -2.11 8.41
C ILE A 79 0.93 -1.77 7.78
N VAL A 80 1.43 -2.65 6.91
CA VAL A 80 2.62 -2.42 6.08
C VAL A 80 2.16 -2.19 4.64
N LEU A 81 2.45 -1.01 4.13
CA LEU A 81 2.12 -0.63 2.77
C LEU A 81 3.06 -1.34 1.76
N PRO A 82 2.70 -1.42 0.46
CA PRO A 82 3.57 -2.01 -0.57
C PRO A 82 4.95 -1.36 -0.68
N CYS A 83 5.06 -0.07 -0.34
CA CYS A 83 6.34 0.65 -0.25
C CYS A 83 7.17 0.33 1.00
N GLN A 84 6.73 -0.62 1.83
CA GLN A 84 7.35 -1.08 3.09
C GLN A 84 7.29 -0.11 4.28
N HIS A 85 6.69 1.07 4.13
CA HIS A 85 6.35 1.92 5.26
C HIS A 85 5.17 1.33 6.04
N TYR A 86 5.16 1.51 7.35
CA TYR A 86 4.14 0.97 8.25
C TYR A 86 3.63 2.01 9.24
N TYR A 87 2.40 1.79 9.68
CA TYR A 87 1.66 2.68 10.57
C TYR A 87 0.74 1.83 11.45
N HIS A 88 0.24 2.39 12.54
CA HIS A 88 -0.96 1.83 13.17
C HIS A 88 -2.06 1.69 12.12
N PHE A 89 -2.76 0.56 12.15
CA PHE A 89 -3.87 0.30 11.24
C PHE A 89 -4.94 1.40 11.33
N GLU A 90 -5.30 1.78 12.55
CA GLU A 90 -6.32 2.81 12.81
C GLU A 90 -5.86 4.18 12.26
N CYS A 91 -4.60 4.56 12.47
CA CYS A 91 -4.08 5.84 11.98
C CYS A 91 -4.11 5.96 10.45
N ILE A 92 -3.78 4.89 9.71
CA ILE A 92 -3.82 4.95 8.24
C ILE A 92 -5.26 5.00 7.71
N ASP A 93 -6.21 4.38 8.43
CA ASP A 93 -7.61 4.33 8.02
C ASP A 93 -8.28 5.69 8.29
N GLU A 94 -8.03 6.28 9.45
CA GLU A 94 -8.45 7.64 9.75
C GLU A 94 -7.86 8.65 8.77
N TYR A 95 -6.58 8.50 8.42
CA TYR A 95 -5.92 9.32 7.41
C TYR A 95 -6.63 9.21 6.04
N ARG A 96 -7.00 7.99 5.62
CA ARG A 96 -7.79 7.74 4.40
C ARG A 96 -9.14 8.45 4.44
N VAL A 97 -9.86 8.34 5.57
CA VAL A 97 -11.18 9.00 5.74
C VAL A 97 -11.03 10.52 5.72
N PHE A 98 -10.02 11.06 6.39
CA PHE A 98 -9.72 12.49 6.42
C PHE A 98 -9.43 13.03 5.02
N GLN A 99 -8.57 12.35 4.25
CA GLN A 99 -8.26 12.75 2.88
C GLN A 99 -9.51 12.83 1.99
N ARG A 100 -10.40 11.83 2.09
CA ARG A 100 -11.66 11.80 1.33
C ARG A 100 -12.62 12.95 1.70
N ARG A 101 -12.58 13.44 2.93
CA ARG A 101 -13.46 14.51 3.42
C ARG A 101 -12.96 15.91 3.09
N VAL A 102 -11.65 16.13 3.19
CA VAL A 102 -11.06 17.48 3.12
C VAL A 102 -10.68 17.87 1.69
N TYR A 103 -10.16 16.95 0.89
CA TYR A 103 -9.67 17.26 -0.44
C TYR A 103 -10.72 16.89 -1.49
N SER A 104 -11.22 17.89 -2.22
CA SER A 104 -12.18 17.69 -3.31
C SER A 104 -11.52 17.19 -4.60
N TYR A 105 -10.22 17.46 -4.76
CA TYR A 105 -9.51 17.27 -6.01
C TYR A 105 -8.53 16.10 -5.99
N ASP A 106 -8.12 15.56 -4.84
CA ASP A 106 -7.26 14.37 -4.76
C ASP A 106 -7.59 13.59 -3.48
N ARG A 107 -8.42 12.57 -3.64
CA ARG A 107 -8.92 11.72 -2.55
C ARG A 107 -8.19 10.40 -2.45
N SER A 108 -7.11 10.22 -3.22
CA SER A 108 -6.40 8.97 -3.26
C SER A 108 -5.60 8.73 -1.99
N LEU A 109 -5.72 7.54 -1.41
CA LEU A 109 -4.90 7.15 -0.28
C LEU A 109 -3.43 7.05 -0.72
N LYS A 110 -2.60 7.96 -0.21
CA LYS A 110 -1.16 7.99 -0.44
C LYS A 110 -0.39 7.64 0.82
N CYS A 111 0.73 6.94 0.66
CA CYS A 111 1.68 6.75 1.75
C CYS A 111 2.15 8.13 2.29
N PRO A 112 1.98 8.42 3.60
CA PRO A 112 2.45 9.68 4.19
C PRO A 112 3.94 9.96 3.95
N LEU A 113 4.80 8.93 4.04
CA LEU A 113 6.25 9.09 3.96
C LEU A 113 6.80 9.23 2.53
N CYS A 114 6.28 8.46 1.56
CA CYS A 114 6.83 8.45 0.19
C CYS A 114 5.84 8.86 -0.90
N GLN A 115 4.59 9.16 -0.55
CA GLN A 115 3.55 9.59 -1.50
C GLN A 115 3.19 8.55 -2.58
N LEU A 116 3.52 7.27 -2.38
CA LEU A 116 2.99 6.19 -3.23
C LEU A 116 1.46 6.23 -3.18
N ASP A 117 0.82 6.36 -4.34
CA ASP A 117 -0.63 6.26 -4.48
C ASP A 117 -1.06 4.78 -4.41
N LEU A 118 -1.66 4.40 -3.29
CA LEU A 118 -2.05 3.01 -3.02
C LEU A 118 -3.25 2.57 -3.86
N VAL A 119 -4.13 3.49 -4.24
CA VAL A 119 -5.28 3.19 -5.10
C VAL A 119 -4.79 2.84 -6.50
N LYS A 120 -3.88 3.65 -7.08
CA LYS A 120 -3.27 3.34 -8.38
C LYS A 120 -2.47 2.05 -8.33
N HIS A 121 -1.72 1.82 -7.26
CA HIS A 121 -1.00 0.57 -7.06
C HIS A 121 -1.98 -0.62 -7.05
N TYR A 122 -3.08 -0.52 -6.31
CA TYR A 122 -4.09 -1.56 -6.24
C TYR A 122 -4.71 -1.86 -7.62
N ILE A 123 -5.08 -0.82 -8.36
CA ILE A 123 -5.67 -0.99 -9.69
C ILE A 123 -4.65 -1.57 -10.65
N PHE A 124 -3.39 -1.15 -10.59
CA PHE A 124 -2.33 -1.75 -11.41
C PHE A 124 -2.21 -3.26 -11.15
N TYR A 125 -2.12 -3.68 -9.90
CA TYR A 125 -2.01 -5.10 -9.57
C TYR A 125 -3.23 -5.91 -10.00
N THR A 126 -4.44 -5.42 -9.71
CA THR A 126 -5.68 -6.11 -10.09
C THR A 126 -5.85 -6.21 -11.61
N THR A 127 -5.62 -5.12 -12.35
CA THR A 127 -5.75 -5.10 -13.82
C THR A 127 -4.70 -5.94 -14.54
N LYS A 128 -3.55 -6.18 -13.90
CA LYS A 128 -2.49 -7.05 -14.42
C LYS A 128 -2.54 -8.47 -13.85
N SER A 129 -3.54 -8.79 -13.02
CA SER A 129 -3.67 -10.07 -12.33
C SER A 129 -2.41 -10.46 -11.56
N LEU A 130 -1.77 -9.47 -10.92
CA LEU A 130 -0.56 -9.63 -10.10
C LEU A 130 -0.93 -9.72 -8.62
N TYR A 131 -0.07 -10.37 -7.85
CA TYR A 131 -0.25 -10.52 -6.40
C TYR A 131 1.01 -10.05 -5.66
N PRO A 132 0.91 -9.20 -4.62
CA PRO A 132 2.10 -8.71 -3.90
C PRO A 132 3.00 -9.80 -3.33
N LYS A 133 2.44 -10.97 -3.01
CA LYS A 133 3.19 -12.14 -2.53
C LYS A 133 4.13 -12.73 -3.58
N THR A 134 3.78 -12.64 -4.86
CA THR A 134 4.57 -13.18 -5.99
C THR A 134 5.27 -12.09 -6.78
N ASN A 135 4.72 -10.88 -6.81
CA ASN A 135 5.21 -9.74 -7.59
C ASN A 135 5.55 -8.59 -6.65
N LYS A 136 6.83 -8.49 -6.28
CA LYS A 136 7.32 -7.47 -5.36
C LYS A 136 7.27 -6.08 -6.01
N PHE A 137 6.80 -5.10 -5.24
CA PHE A 137 6.87 -3.69 -5.60
C PHE A 137 8.23 -3.09 -5.22
N TYR A 138 8.78 -2.26 -6.09
CA TYR A 138 10.06 -1.58 -5.91
C TYR A 138 9.84 -0.06 -5.96
N ASN A 139 9.94 0.59 -4.79
CA ASN A 139 9.67 2.02 -4.63
C ASN A 139 10.86 2.95 -4.98
N SER A 140 12.02 2.39 -5.30
CA SER A 140 13.28 3.12 -5.50
C SER A 140 13.57 3.51 -6.96
N GLU A 141 12.63 3.26 -7.89
CA GLU A 141 12.75 3.51 -9.34
C GLU A 141 11.51 4.20 -9.93
#